data_AF-A0A3D4XXA3-F1
#
_entry.id   AF-A0A3D4XXA3-F1
#
_cell.length_a   1.000
_cell.length_b   1.000
_cell.length_c   1.000
_cell.angle_alpha   90.00
_cell.angle_beta   90.00
_cell.angle_gamma   90.00
#
_symmetry.space_group_name_H-M   'P 1'
#
loop_
_entity.id
_entity.type
_entity.pdbx_description
1 polymer ?
#
loop_
_entity_poly.entity_id
_entity_poly.type
_entity_poly.pdbx_seq_one_letter_code
_entity_poly.pdbx_strand_id
1 'polypeptide(L)'
;MERLHAQERLDRIHPSIALAQKRTYTHELDEEDVLSLCDLFLTPGLHYISFSTIKEGRKTINLFIDLLKCYHTIGYIDRAGCKYNQGMNLYELFAHYEDDKALREGINQFFVEEFDYDFIWIIYPKYQVSHTLIHIFLDQLIEFNIDQKIPVVFISA
;
A
#
# COMPACT_ATOMS: atom_id res chain seq x y z
N MET A 1 -4.97 2.63 -32.87
CA MET A 1 -5.50 1.54 -32.01
C MET A 1 -4.72 1.41 -30.70
N GLU A 2 -3.40 1.67 -30.64
CA GLU A 2 -2.61 1.58 -29.40
C GLU A 2 -2.94 2.64 -28.32
N ARG A 3 -3.50 3.81 -28.70
CA ARG A 3 -3.90 4.85 -27.73
C ARG A 3 -5.16 4.50 -26.92
N LEU A 4 -6.05 3.63 -27.43
CA LEU A 4 -7.25 3.21 -26.68
C LEU A 4 -6.89 2.27 -25.51
N HIS A 5 -5.93 1.37 -25.70
CA HIS A 5 -5.50 0.43 -24.66
C HIS A 5 -4.68 1.06 -23.54
N ALA A 6 -4.12 2.26 -23.75
CA ALA A 6 -3.43 3.00 -22.69
C ALA A 6 -4.41 3.66 -21.73
N GLN A 7 -5.57 4.14 -22.22
CA GLN A 7 -6.61 4.77 -21.41
C GLN A 7 -7.37 3.72 -20.56
N GLU A 8 -7.72 2.57 -21.15
CA GLU A 8 -8.38 1.44 -20.45
C GLU A 8 -7.52 0.79 -19.35
N ARG A 9 -6.21 1.07 -19.32
CA ARG A 9 -5.28 0.59 -18.28
C ARG A 9 -5.26 1.50 -17.05
N LEU A 10 -5.66 2.77 -17.17
CA LEU A 10 -5.74 3.71 -16.06
C LEU A 10 -7.06 3.60 -15.30
N ASP A 11 -8.15 3.20 -15.97
CA ASP A 11 -9.48 2.98 -15.36
C ASP A 11 -9.55 1.77 -14.41
N ARG A 12 -8.46 0.99 -14.29
CA ARG A 12 -8.38 -0.22 -13.44
C ARG A 12 -7.65 -0.01 -12.12
N ILE A 13 -7.14 1.19 -11.90
CA ILE A 13 -6.57 1.61 -10.63
C ILE A 13 -7.73 2.12 -9.77
N HIS A 14 -7.76 1.76 -8.48
CA HIS A 14 -8.76 2.32 -7.57
C HIS A 14 -8.73 3.86 -7.66
N PRO A 15 -9.87 4.58 -7.78
CA PRO A 15 -9.88 6.02 -8.03
C PRO A 15 -8.99 6.82 -7.08
N SER A 16 -8.95 6.43 -5.80
CA SER A 16 -8.12 7.07 -4.77
C SER A 16 -6.61 6.83 -4.96
N ILE A 17 -6.21 5.69 -5.54
CA ILE A 17 -4.81 5.44 -5.92
C ILE A 17 -4.45 6.27 -7.17
N ALA A 18 -5.38 6.46 -8.10
CA ALA A 18 -5.15 7.32 -9.26
C ALA A 18 -4.92 8.79 -8.88
N LEU A 19 -5.48 9.22 -7.74
CA LEU A 19 -5.25 10.54 -7.13
C LEU A 19 -4.00 10.62 -6.25
N ALA A 20 -3.39 9.48 -5.90
CA ALA A 20 -2.20 9.45 -5.06
C ALA A 20 -0.99 10.07 -5.79
N GLN A 21 -0.10 10.72 -5.03
CA GLN A 21 1.14 11.23 -5.58
C GLN A 21 2.00 10.07 -6.08
N LYS A 22 2.18 9.98 -7.40
CA LYS A 22 2.98 8.94 -8.05
C LYS A 22 4.41 9.41 -8.22
N ARG A 23 5.35 8.74 -7.55
CA ARG A 23 6.80 8.91 -7.75
C ARG A 23 7.44 7.61 -8.23
N THR A 24 8.42 7.73 -9.13
CA THR A 24 9.19 6.58 -9.64
C THR A 24 10.64 6.79 -9.26
N TYR A 25 11.21 5.83 -8.55
CA TYR A 25 12.60 5.91 -8.11
C TYR A 25 13.45 4.88 -8.85
N THR A 26 14.71 5.25 -9.10
CA THR A 26 15.70 4.36 -9.71
C THR A 26 16.56 3.69 -8.62
N HIS A 27 17.54 2.88 -9.02
CA HIS A 27 18.32 2.04 -8.09
C HIS A 27 19.19 2.86 -7.12
N GLU A 28 19.61 4.06 -7.52
CA GLU A 28 20.40 4.97 -6.69
C GLU A 28 19.52 6.14 -6.28
N LEU A 29 19.17 6.20 -5.00
CA LEU A 29 18.46 7.34 -4.42
C LEU A 29 19.48 8.46 -4.18
N ASP A 30 19.24 9.63 -4.75
CA ASP A 30 19.98 10.83 -4.41
C ASP A 30 19.44 11.48 -3.12
N GLU A 31 20.04 12.59 -2.70
CA GLU A 31 19.63 13.30 -1.48
C GLU A 31 18.19 13.84 -1.60
N GLU A 32 17.79 14.31 -2.78
CA GLU A 32 16.44 14.85 -3.01
C GLU A 32 15.40 13.73 -2.93
N ASP A 33 15.69 12.57 -3.52
CA ASP A 33 14.89 11.36 -3.42
C ASP A 33 14.72 10.92 -1.96
N VAL A 34 15.80 10.95 -1.17
CA VAL A 34 15.77 10.58 0.24
C VAL A 34 14.89 11.54 1.04
N LEU A 35 15.04 12.85 0.86
CA LEU A 35 14.21 13.85 1.55
C LEU A 35 12.74 13.71 1.14
N SER A 36 12.48 13.55 -0.15
CA SER A 36 11.15 13.29 -0.71
C SER A 36 10.49 12.05 -0.10
N LEU A 37 11.25 10.96 0.06
CA LEU A 37 10.77 9.74 0.69
C LEU A 37 10.52 9.94 2.19
N CYS A 38 11.40 10.63 2.91
CA CYS A 38 11.14 10.98 4.31
C CYS A 38 9.82 11.74 4.47
N ASP A 39 9.59 12.77 3.66
CA ASP A 39 8.36 13.56 3.70
C ASP A 39 7.13 12.70 3.38
N LEU A 40 7.22 11.85 2.34
CA LEU A 40 6.14 10.94 1.95
C LEU A 40 5.79 9.98 3.08
N PHE A 41 6.79 9.35 3.69
CA PHE A 41 6.55 8.41 4.79
C PHE A 41 5.95 9.13 5.98
N LEU A 42 6.37 10.36 6.32
CA LEU A 42 5.86 11.09 7.49
C LEU A 42 4.51 11.78 7.29
N THR A 43 3.98 11.80 6.06
CA THR A 43 2.74 12.51 5.73
C THR A 43 1.56 11.54 5.70
N PRO A 44 0.48 11.76 6.48
CA PRO A 44 -0.76 11.01 6.32
C PRO A 44 -1.31 11.11 4.91
N GLY A 45 -1.83 10.01 4.38
CA GLY A 45 -2.43 9.98 3.05
C GLY A 45 -2.10 8.72 2.27
N LEU A 46 -2.73 8.61 1.10
CA LEU A 46 -2.42 7.57 0.12
C LEU A 46 -1.25 8.01 -0.76
N HIS A 47 -0.18 7.22 -0.76
CA HIS A 47 1.03 7.50 -1.52
C HIS A 47 1.35 6.37 -2.47
N TYR A 48 1.84 6.68 -3.67
CA TYR A 48 2.17 5.66 -4.65
C TYR A 48 3.63 5.75 -5.08
N ILE A 49 4.35 4.65 -4.88
CA ILE A 49 5.77 4.53 -5.22
C ILE A 49 5.98 3.39 -6.20
N SER A 50 6.66 3.68 -7.31
CA SER A 50 7.11 2.67 -8.27
C SER A 50 8.62 2.46 -8.17
N PHE A 51 9.03 1.20 -8.13
CA PHE A 51 10.43 0.77 -8.20
C PHE A 51 10.66 -0.11 -9.43
N SER A 52 11.91 -0.42 -9.74
CA SER A 52 12.23 -1.37 -10.82
C SER A 52 11.83 -2.80 -10.46
N THR A 53 11.88 -3.16 -9.18
CA THR A 53 11.45 -4.47 -8.68
C THR A 53 10.72 -4.37 -7.34
N ILE A 54 9.80 -5.31 -7.07
CA ILE A 54 9.13 -5.43 -5.76
C ILE A 54 10.14 -5.67 -4.63
N LYS A 55 11.23 -6.40 -4.91
CA LYS A 55 12.28 -6.66 -3.95
C LYS A 55 12.99 -5.37 -3.50
N GLU A 56 13.26 -4.46 -4.44
CA GLU A 56 13.82 -3.15 -4.11
C GLU A 56 12.82 -2.33 -3.31
N GLY A 57 11.55 -2.27 -3.73
CA GLY A 57 10.52 -1.53 -2.99
C GLY A 57 10.41 -1.98 -1.53
N ARG A 58 10.38 -3.29 -1.28
CA ARG A 58 10.39 -3.85 0.09
C ARG A 58 11.63 -3.41 0.88
N LYS A 59 12.82 -3.48 0.28
CA LYS A 59 14.07 -3.06 0.93
C LYS A 59 14.05 -1.58 1.28
N THR A 60 13.61 -0.73 0.36
CA THR A 60 13.54 0.71 0.55
C THR A 60 12.54 1.05 1.65
N ILE A 61 11.33 0.50 1.63
CA ILE A 61 10.34 0.73 2.69
C ILE A 61 10.90 0.34 4.06
N ASN A 62 11.50 -0.84 4.19
CA ASN A 62 12.08 -1.27 5.46
C ASN A 62 13.23 -0.37 5.91
N LEU A 63 14.08 0.07 4.99
CA LEU A 63 15.14 1.03 5.29
C LEU A 63 14.57 2.31 5.89
N PHE A 64 13.53 2.90 5.28
CA PHE A 64 12.92 4.14 5.80
C PHE A 64 12.19 3.94 7.12
N ILE A 65 11.49 2.81 7.30
CA ILE A 65 10.89 2.44 8.58
C ILE A 65 11.97 2.38 9.68
N ASP A 66 13.08 1.68 9.43
CA ASP A 66 14.18 1.51 10.38
C ASP A 66 14.96 2.81 10.64
N LEU A 67 15.03 3.70 9.65
CA LEU A 67 15.68 5.01 9.78
C LEU A 67 14.83 5.99 10.57
N LEU A 68 13.53 6.08 10.28
CA LEU A 68 12.63 7.05 10.90
C LEU A 68 12.29 6.69 12.35
N LYS A 69 12.19 5.39 12.68
CA LYS A 69 11.93 4.88 14.04
C LYS A 69 10.75 5.55 14.76
N CYS A 70 9.76 5.99 14.00
CA CYS A 70 8.58 6.68 14.51
C CYS A 70 7.31 5.83 14.48
N TYR A 71 7.36 4.68 13.78
CA TYR A 71 6.25 3.74 13.69
C TYR A 71 6.37 2.63 14.72
N HIS A 72 5.28 2.34 15.40
CA HIS A 72 5.18 1.33 16.45
C HIS A 72 4.40 0.11 15.97
N THR A 73 3.41 0.31 15.11
CA THR A 73 2.47 -0.73 14.67
C THR A 73 2.33 -0.68 13.14
N ILE A 74 3.06 -1.57 12.48
CA ILE A 74 3.20 -1.56 11.03
C ILE A 74 2.34 -2.67 10.42
N GLY A 75 1.45 -2.30 9.52
CA GLY A 75 0.65 -3.23 8.73
C GLY A 75 1.19 -3.32 7.31
N TYR A 76 1.14 -4.50 6.70
CA TYR A 76 1.39 -4.61 5.27
C TYR A 76 0.51 -5.63 4.57
N ILE A 77 0.22 -5.40 3.30
CA ILE A 77 -0.51 -6.37 2.45
C ILE A 77 0.45 -6.84 1.35
N ASP A 78 0.91 -8.08 1.50
CA ASP A 78 1.78 -8.73 0.53
C ASP A 78 1.51 -10.23 0.45
N ARG A 79 0.96 -10.68 -0.69
CA ARG A 79 0.63 -12.09 -0.93
C ARG A 79 1.84 -13.01 -0.89
N ALA A 80 2.99 -12.55 -1.36
CA ALA A 80 4.21 -13.36 -1.35
C ALA A 80 4.88 -13.37 0.03
N GLY A 81 4.39 -12.56 0.96
CA GLY A 81 4.99 -12.30 2.25
C GLY A 81 6.33 -11.58 2.13
N CYS A 82 6.88 -11.19 3.28
CA CYS A 82 8.21 -10.59 3.35
C CYS A 82 8.90 -11.06 4.63
N LYS A 83 10.01 -11.80 4.48
CA LYS A 83 10.77 -12.38 5.60
C LYS A 83 11.52 -11.35 6.46
N TYR A 84 11.53 -10.08 6.04
CA TYR A 84 12.39 -9.05 6.62
C TYR A 84 11.61 -7.88 7.23
N ASN A 85 10.29 -8.00 7.40
CA ASN A 85 9.47 -6.93 7.93
C ASN A 85 9.22 -7.10 9.43
N GLN A 86 9.19 -5.98 10.14
CA GLN A 86 8.78 -5.92 11.56
C GLN A 86 7.26 -5.74 11.75
N GLY A 87 6.47 -5.83 10.66
CA GLY A 87 5.02 -5.60 10.67
C GLY A 87 4.16 -6.85 10.56
N MET A 88 2.84 -6.68 10.68
CA MET A 88 1.85 -7.73 10.48
C MET A 88 1.46 -7.84 9.01
N ASN A 89 1.44 -9.06 8.46
CA ASN A 89 0.92 -9.31 7.11
C ASN A 89 -0.61 -9.41 7.13
N LEU A 90 -1.29 -8.32 6.83
CA LEU A 90 -2.75 -8.26 6.77
C LEU A 90 -3.33 -9.16 5.66
N TYR A 91 -2.54 -9.51 4.63
CA TYR A 91 -3.00 -10.50 3.63
C TYR A 91 -3.34 -11.85 4.28
N GLU A 92 -2.53 -12.31 5.24
CA GLU A 92 -2.71 -13.60 5.89
C GLU A 92 -3.97 -13.61 6.78
N LEU A 93 -4.32 -12.46 7.37
CA LEU A 93 -5.53 -12.30 8.18
C LEU A 93 -6.80 -12.49 7.33
N PHE A 94 -6.79 -12.07 6.06
CA PHE A 94 -7.99 -12.04 5.23
C PHE A 94 -8.00 -13.08 4.11
N ALA A 95 -6.90 -13.81 3.89
CA ALA A 95 -6.76 -14.76 2.79
C ALA A 95 -7.73 -15.97 2.86
N HIS A 96 -8.38 -16.18 4.00
CA HIS A 96 -9.27 -17.31 4.24
C HIS A 96 -10.74 -17.03 3.89
N TYR A 97 -11.12 -15.78 3.59
CA TYR A 97 -12.48 -15.45 3.18
C TYR A 97 -12.71 -15.87 1.72
N GLU A 98 -13.76 -16.65 1.50
CA GLU A 98 -14.07 -17.25 0.19
C GLU A 98 -14.92 -16.33 -0.71
N ASP A 99 -15.64 -15.37 -0.11
CA ASP A 99 -16.52 -14.44 -0.82
C ASP A 99 -16.35 -12.99 -0.34
N ASP A 100 -16.72 -12.05 -1.22
CA ASP A 100 -16.54 -10.62 -1.02
C ASP A 100 -17.35 -10.05 0.15
N LYS A 101 -18.51 -10.65 0.47
CA LYS A 101 -19.36 -10.18 1.57
C LYS A 101 -18.72 -10.53 2.89
N ALA A 102 -18.34 -11.78 3.09
CA ALA A 102 -17.65 -12.23 4.31
C ALA A 102 -16.32 -11.49 4.50
N LEU A 103 -15.57 -11.29 3.41
CA LEU A 103 -14.34 -10.51 3.42
C LEU A 103 -14.59 -9.05 3.87
N ARG A 104 -15.62 -8.39 3.34
CA ARG A 104 -15.96 -7.01 3.72
C ARG A 104 -16.38 -6.92 5.18
N GLU A 105 -17.19 -7.85 5.67
CA GLU A 105 -17.60 -7.92 7.08
C GLU A 105 -16.38 -8.13 8.00
N GLY A 106 -15.48 -9.04 7.65
CA GLY A 106 -14.25 -9.30 8.40
C GLY A 106 -13.30 -8.10 8.43
N ILE A 107 -13.12 -7.41 7.29
CA ILE A 107 -12.32 -6.18 7.24
C ILE A 107 -12.96 -5.06 8.07
N ASN A 108 -14.28 -4.90 8.00
CA ASN A 108 -14.99 -3.88 8.78
C ASN A 108 -14.82 -4.14 10.28
N GLN A 109 -15.01 -5.38 10.73
CA GLN A 109 -14.80 -5.77 12.12
C GLN A 109 -13.37 -5.47 12.56
N PHE A 110 -12.37 -5.83 11.75
CA PHE A 110 -10.97 -5.52 12.02
C PHE A 110 -10.74 -4.00 12.20
N PHE A 111 -11.31 -3.16 11.34
CA PHE A 111 -11.20 -1.69 11.48
C PHE A 111 -11.85 -1.14 12.75
N VAL A 112 -12.91 -1.77 13.25
CA VAL A 112 -13.62 -1.32 14.45
C VAL A 112 -12.96 -1.83 15.74
N GLU A 113 -12.48 -3.07 15.73
CA GLU A 113 -12.09 -3.77 16.96
C GLU A 113 -10.58 -3.92 17.14
N GLU A 114 -9.82 -4.03 16.04
CA GLU A 114 -8.41 -4.45 16.08
C GLU A 114 -7.43 -3.45 15.47
N PHE A 115 -7.91 -2.44 14.75
CA PHE A 115 -7.03 -1.53 14.02
C PHE A 115 -6.29 -0.56 14.94
N ASP A 116 -4.99 -0.80 15.09
CA ASP A 116 -4.08 0.02 15.90
C ASP A 116 -2.80 0.44 15.15
N TYR A 117 -2.80 0.34 13.81
CA TYR A 117 -1.64 0.60 12.95
C TYR A 117 -1.36 2.10 12.76
N ASP A 118 -0.09 2.49 12.82
CA ASP A 118 0.39 3.86 12.56
C ASP A 118 1.10 4.01 11.20
N PHE A 119 1.31 2.91 10.46
CA PHE A 119 1.79 2.91 9.08
C PHE A 119 1.32 1.66 8.33
N ILE A 120 0.91 1.84 7.07
CA ILE A 120 0.54 0.72 6.19
C ILE A 120 1.28 0.79 4.86
N TRP A 121 1.72 -0.35 4.35
CA TRP A 121 2.13 -0.44 2.95
C TRP A 121 1.58 -1.66 2.22
N ILE A 122 1.35 -1.51 0.91
CA ILE A 122 0.58 -2.47 0.11
C ILE A 122 1.33 -2.74 -1.18
N ILE A 123 1.58 -4.02 -1.51
CA ILE A 123 2.04 -4.38 -2.86
C ILE A 123 0.86 -4.26 -3.82
N TYR A 124 0.96 -3.33 -4.76
CA TYR A 124 -0.03 -3.10 -5.80
C TYR A 124 0.51 -3.57 -7.17
N PRO A 125 0.11 -4.76 -7.65
CA PRO A 125 0.59 -5.27 -8.91
C PRO A 125 0.03 -4.46 -10.09
N LYS A 126 0.93 -3.88 -10.89
CA LYS A 126 0.64 -2.99 -12.03
C LYS A 126 -0.27 -3.58 -13.13
N TYR A 127 -0.43 -4.91 -13.16
CA TYR A 127 -1.15 -5.63 -14.21
C TYR A 127 -2.17 -6.66 -13.71
N GLN A 128 -2.44 -6.75 -12.41
CA GLN A 128 -3.46 -7.67 -11.89
C GLN A 128 -4.74 -6.91 -11.53
N VAL A 129 -5.77 -7.19 -12.32
CA VAL A 129 -7.06 -6.48 -12.40
C VAL A 129 -7.97 -6.78 -11.20
N SER A 130 -7.61 -7.67 -10.28
CA SER A 130 -8.52 -8.03 -9.20
C SER A 130 -7.77 -8.59 -8.01
N HIS A 131 -7.26 -7.71 -7.15
CA HIS A 131 -7.12 -8.07 -5.75
C HIS A 131 -8.33 -7.51 -5.01
N THR A 132 -9.44 -8.25 -5.03
CA THR A 132 -10.69 -7.87 -4.34
C THR A 132 -10.42 -7.45 -2.90
N LEU A 133 -9.53 -8.17 -2.22
CA LEU A 133 -8.97 -7.79 -0.92
C LEU A 133 -8.51 -6.33 -0.86
N ILE A 134 -7.61 -5.92 -1.76
CA ILE A 134 -7.03 -4.57 -1.73
C ILE A 134 -8.11 -3.51 -1.99
N HIS A 135 -9.04 -3.78 -2.91
CA HIS A 135 -10.14 -2.86 -3.20
C HIS A 135 -11.06 -2.70 -2.00
N ILE A 136 -11.54 -3.80 -1.42
CA ILE A 136 -12.41 -3.77 -0.24
C ILE A 136 -11.68 -3.14 0.96
N PHE A 137 -10.42 -3.49 1.18
CA PHE A 137 -9.60 -2.91 2.24
C PHE A 137 -9.46 -1.40 2.08
N LEU A 138 -9.20 -0.92 0.85
CA LEU A 138 -9.06 0.50 0.57
C LEU A 138 -10.39 1.25 0.70
N ASP A 139 -11.50 0.68 0.23
CA ASP A 139 -12.84 1.23 0.42
C ASP A 139 -13.10 1.49 1.91
N GLN A 140 -12.85 0.48 2.76
CA GLN A 140 -13.06 0.59 4.20
C GLN A 140 -12.06 1.57 4.83
N LEU A 141 -10.78 1.52 4.45
CA LEU A 141 -9.76 2.45 4.95
C LEU A 141 -10.16 3.93 4.73
N ILE A 142 -10.74 4.24 3.57
CA ILE A 142 -11.26 5.58 3.24
C ILE A 142 -12.56 5.87 3.99
N GLU A 143 -13.49 4.91 4.05
CA GLU A 143 -14.77 5.06 4.77
C GLU A 143 -14.55 5.42 6.25
N PHE A 144 -13.55 4.82 6.89
CA PHE A 144 -13.15 5.10 8.27
C PHE A 144 -12.21 6.33 8.42
N ASN A 145 -11.90 7.02 7.32
CA ASN A 145 -10.95 8.16 7.25
C ASN A 145 -9.59 7.85 7.89
N ILE A 146 -9.08 6.64 7.67
CA ILE A 146 -7.79 6.20 8.21
C ILE A 146 -6.64 6.71 7.34
N ASP A 147 -6.85 6.82 6.04
CA ASP A 147 -5.92 7.47 5.10
C ASP A 147 -5.57 8.89 5.53
N GLN A 148 -6.49 9.60 6.18
CA GLN A 148 -6.24 10.97 6.67
C GLN A 148 -5.42 11.01 7.97
N LYS A 149 -5.21 9.87 8.63
CA LYS A 149 -4.56 9.77 9.95
C LYS A 149 -3.17 9.16 9.87
N ILE A 150 -2.95 8.23 8.94
CA ILE A 150 -1.69 7.51 8.82
C ILE A 150 -1.17 7.53 7.37
N PRO A 151 0.13 7.33 7.17
CA PRO A 151 0.68 7.10 5.84
C PRO A 151 0.30 5.71 5.33
N VAL A 152 -0.21 5.65 4.10
CA VAL A 152 -0.54 4.40 3.40
C VAL A 152 0.19 4.36 2.07
N VAL A 153 1.21 3.52 1.96
CA VAL A 153 2.14 3.50 0.83
C VAL A 153 1.91 2.30 -0.09
N PHE A 154 1.51 2.57 -1.33
CA PHE A 154 1.40 1.56 -2.39
C PHE A 154 2.73 1.40 -3.11
N ILE A 155 3.20 0.16 -3.25
CA ILE A 155 4.43 -0.20 -3.95
C ILE A 155 4.07 -0.94 -5.24
N SER A 156 4.63 -0.53 -6.36
CA SER A 156 4.55 -1.27 -7.62
C SER A 156 5.91 -1.48 -8.30
N ALA A 157 5.97 -2.44 -9.22
CA ALA A 157 7.02 -2.57 -10.21
C ALA A 157 6.41 -2.61 -11.62
#